data_AF-A0A822EIB1-F1
#
_entry.id   AF-A0A822EIB1-F1
#
_cell.length_a   1.000
_cell.length_b   1.000
_cell.length_c   1.000
_cell.angle_alpha   90.00
_cell.angle_beta   90.00
_cell.angle_gamma   90.00
#
_symmetry.space_group_name_H-M   'P 1'
#
loop_
_entity.id
_entity.type
_entity.pdbx_description
1 polymer ?
#
loop_
_entity_poly.entity_id
_entity_poly.type
_entity_poly.pdbx_seq_one_letter_code
_entity_poly.pdbx_strand_id
1 'polypeptide(L)'
;MKLGIIPSGLWETTLLYSARSNHLDIVQYLICEAHCFVNAQNQRAASFALNISATDYTLRPTAASTALQGACYNNHLNIVKYLVEHGADYFIRNQAHETPIMNGEQYPDIKKFFQEYLILSYS
;
A
#
# COMPACT_ATOMS: atom_id res chain seq x y z
N MET A 1 -19.11 19.99 -10.38
CA MET A 1 -18.11 20.59 -9.47
C MET A 1 -16.74 20.05 -9.85
N LYS A 2 -15.86 20.87 -10.46
CA LYS A 2 -14.45 20.49 -10.60
C LYS A 2 -13.81 20.66 -9.23
N LEU A 3 -13.68 19.56 -8.49
CA LEU A 3 -12.76 19.51 -7.36
C LEU A 3 -11.39 19.93 -7.91
N GLY A 4 -10.82 20.99 -7.32
CA GLY A 4 -9.50 21.50 -7.68
C GLY A 4 -8.51 20.34 -7.70
N ILE A 5 -7.63 20.34 -8.69
CA ILE A 5 -6.62 19.31 -8.91
C ILE A 5 -5.75 19.25 -7.65
N ILE A 6 -6.07 18.35 -6.73
CA ILE A 6 -5.21 18.03 -5.61
C ILE A 6 -4.00 17.31 -6.24
N PRO A 7 -2.75 17.67 -5.87
CA PRO A 7 -1.58 17.02 -6.44
C PRO A 7 -1.73 15.51 -6.22
N SER A 8 -1.61 14.72 -7.29
CA SER A 8 -1.79 13.25 -7.28
C SER A 8 -1.09 12.62 -6.06
N GLY A 9 0.12 13.10 -5.76
CA GLY A 9 0.95 12.71 -4.61
C GLY A 9 0.29 12.73 -3.23
N LEU A 10 -0.66 13.63 -2.97
CA LEU A 10 -1.26 13.77 -1.65
C LEU A 10 -2.19 12.60 -1.34
N TRP A 11 -3.08 12.24 -2.26
CA TRP A 11 -4.05 11.17 -2.04
C TRP A 11 -3.40 9.79 -1.96
N GLU A 12 -2.41 9.52 -2.80
CA GLU A 12 -1.59 8.29 -2.72
C GLU A 12 -0.97 8.14 -1.33
N THR A 13 -0.43 9.24 -0.81
CA THR A 13 0.17 9.29 0.51
C THR A 13 -0.88 9.12 1.61
N THR A 14 -2.03 9.79 1.50
CA THR A 14 -3.13 9.67 2.46
C THR A 14 -3.68 8.25 2.52
N LEU A 15 -3.91 7.60 1.37
CA LEU A 15 -4.40 6.23 1.28
C LEU A 15 -3.43 5.24 1.94
N LEU A 16 -2.11 5.42 1.72
CA LEU A 16 -1.10 4.62 2.41
C LEU A 16 -1.15 4.80 3.94
N TYR A 17 -1.19 6.04 4.43
CA TYR A 17 -1.14 6.30 5.86
C TYR A 17 -2.44 5.90 6.58
N SER A 18 -3.62 6.06 5.96
CA SER A 18 -4.87 5.55 6.53
C SER A 18 -4.85 4.02 6.65
N ALA A 19 -4.34 3.33 5.62
CA ALA A 19 -4.16 1.88 5.64
C ALA A 19 -3.15 1.40 6.69
N ARG A 20 -2.08 2.18 6.96
CA ARG A 20 -1.09 1.88 8.00
C ARG A 20 -1.59 2.12 9.43
N SER A 21 -2.56 3.01 9.61
CA SER A 21 -3.08 3.42 10.92
C SER A 21 -4.43 2.79 11.27
N ASN A 22 -4.86 1.78 10.51
CA ASN A 22 -6.14 1.07 10.68
C ASN A 22 -7.41 1.95 10.52
N HIS A 23 -7.38 2.95 9.65
CA HIS A 23 -8.55 3.79 9.37
C HIS A 23 -9.33 3.29 8.15
N LEU A 24 -10.05 2.17 8.33
CA LEU A 24 -10.81 1.52 7.24
C LEU A 24 -11.86 2.45 6.62
N ASP A 25 -12.50 3.29 7.42
CA ASP A 25 -13.45 4.33 7.00
C ASP A 25 -12.83 5.32 6.00
N ILE A 26 -11.62 5.81 6.31
CA ILE A 26 -10.88 6.71 5.42
C ILE A 26 -10.43 5.97 4.16
N VAL A 27 -9.97 4.72 4.28
CA VAL A 27 -9.60 3.88 3.11
C VAL A 27 -10.80 3.71 2.17
N GLN A 28 -11.97 3.37 2.72
CA GLN A 28 -13.21 3.21 1.96
C GLN A 28 -13.60 4.51 1.26
N TYR A 29 -13.59 5.63 1.99
CA TYR A 29 -13.91 6.93 1.43
C TYR A 29 -12.98 7.30 0.26
N LEU A 30 -11.67 7.08 0.41
CA LEU A 30 -10.70 7.42 -0.62
C LEU A 30 -10.87 6.59 -1.90
N ILE A 31 -11.20 5.29 -1.78
CA ILE A 31 -11.38 4.39 -2.92
C ILE A 31 -12.75 4.60 -3.58
N CYS A 32 -13.83 4.63 -2.81
CA CYS A 32 -15.19 4.72 -3.35
C CYS A 32 -15.57 6.13 -3.79
N GLU A 33 -15.29 7.15 -2.96
CA GLU A 33 -15.79 8.52 -3.18
C GLU A 33 -14.75 9.41 -3.87
N ALA A 34 -13.48 9.31 -3.47
CA ALA A 34 -12.42 10.11 -4.07
C ALA A 34 -11.80 9.45 -5.33
N HIS A 35 -12.24 8.24 -5.69
CA HIS A 35 -11.75 7.46 -6.83
C HIS A 35 -10.21 7.34 -6.88
N CYS A 36 -9.58 7.20 -5.71
CA CYS A 36 -8.14 7.01 -5.61
C CYS A 36 -7.74 5.68 -6.24
N PHE A 37 -6.64 5.66 -6.99
CA PHE A 37 -6.09 4.42 -7.53
C PHE A 37 -5.60 3.52 -6.38
N VAL A 38 -6.17 2.32 -6.27
CA VAL A 38 -5.85 1.36 -5.19
C VAL A 38 -4.37 0.94 -5.17
N ASN A 39 -3.76 0.89 -6.36
CA ASN A 39 -2.36 0.46 -6.57
C ASN A 39 -1.36 1.61 -6.56
N ALA A 40 -1.79 2.82 -6.18
CA ALA A 40 -0.94 3.97 -6.23
C ALA A 40 0.21 3.85 -5.21
N GLN A 41 1.44 4.02 -5.69
CA GLN A 41 2.62 4.08 -4.85
C GLN A 41 2.86 5.51 -4.42
N ASN A 42 3.21 5.73 -3.14
CA ASN A 42 3.53 7.07 -2.69
C ASN A 42 4.73 7.65 -3.48
N GLN A 43 4.59 8.87 -3.98
CA GLN A 43 5.68 9.60 -4.65
C GLN A 43 6.61 10.26 -3.63
N ARG A 44 7.01 9.53 -2.59
CA ARG A 44 7.97 10.06 -1.61
C ARG A 44 9.31 10.17 -2.32
N ALA A 45 9.53 11.35 -2.89
CA ALA A 45 10.55 11.60 -3.89
C ALA A 45 11.93 11.13 -3.37
N ALA A 46 12.67 10.48 -4.25
CA ALA A 46 14.08 10.23 -4.07
C ALA A 46 14.87 11.53 -3.77
N SER A 47 14.30 12.74 -3.89
CA SER A 47 14.92 13.99 -3.44
C SER A 47 15.10 14.11 -1.92
N PHE A 48 14.36 13.37 -1.09
CA PHE A 48 14.74 13.16 0.32
C PHE A 48 15.94 12.19 0.47
N ALA A 49 16.23 11.40 -0.57
CA ALA A 49 17.39 10.52 -0.68
C ALA A 49 18.58 11.16 -1.44
N LEU A 50 18.37 12.23 -2.21
CA LEU A 50 19.43 12.93 -2.98
C LEU A 50 20.27 13.90 -2.14
N ASN A 51 20.03 14.02 -0.83
CA ASN A 51 20.97 14.68 0.10
C ASN A 51 21.78 13.69 0.94
N ILE A 52 21.84 12.42 0.52
CA ILE A 52 22.76 11.45 1.11
C ILE A 52 23.68 11.02 -0.02
N SER A 53 24.93 11.45 0.06
CA SER A 53 26.02 11.02 -0.81
C SER A 53 25.95 9.51 -1.03
N ALA A 54 26.23 9.10 -2.26
CA ALA A 54 26.00 7.78 -2.87
C ALA A 54 26.68 6.56 -2.22
N THR A 55 26.72 6.45 -0.88
CA THR A 55 27.49 5.43 -0.15
C THR A 55 26.76 4.77 1.02
N ASP A 56 25.43 4.85 1.13
CA ASP A 56 24.71 4.00 2.08
C ASP A 56 23.37 3.54 1.51
N TYR A 57 23.35 2.32 0.96
CA TYR A 57 22.17 1.66 0.40
C TYR A 57 21.18 1.27 1.53
N THR A 58 20.63 2.26 2.24
CA THR A 58 19.46 2.03 3.09
C THR A 58 18.21 2.10 2.20
N LEU A 59 17.87 0.96 1.60
CA LEU A 59 16.59 0.80 0.93
C LEU A 59 15.49 1.13 1.93
N ARG A 60 14.66 2.14 1.63
CA ARG A 60 13.59 2.56 2.54
C ARG A 60 12.30 1.80 2.18
N PRO A 61 11.82 0.89 3.03
CA PRO A 61 10.62 0.10 2.74
C PRO A 61 9.33 0.94 2.68
N THR A 62 9.38 2.19 3.14
CA THR A 62 8.26 3.16 3.08
C THR A 62 8.21 4.01 1.82
N ALA A 63 9.23 3.90 0.95
CA ALA A 63 9.27 4.59 -0.33
C ALA A 63 8.73 3.69 -1.44
N ALA A 64 7.95 4.28 -2.33
CA ALA A 64 7.18 3.57 -3.35
C ALA A 64 6.28 2.47 -2.75
N SER A 65 5.68 2.70 -1.59
CA SER A 65 4.75 1.74 -0.97
C SER A 65 3.31 2.00 -1.40
N THR A 66 2.55 0.93 -1.55
CA THR A 66 1.09 0.90 -1.74
C THR A 66 0.35 0.81 -0.41
N ALA A 67 -0.93 1.13 -0.43
CA ALA A 67 -1.81 0.97 0.73
C ALA A 67 -1.84 -0.48 1.25
N LEU A 68 -1.82 -1.46 0.35
CA LEU A 68 -1.84 -2.88 0.70
C LEU A 68 -0.55 -3.27 1.46
N GLN A 69 0.63 -2.82 1.01
CA GLN A 69 1.89 -2.97 1.76
C GLN A 69 1.77 -2.40 3.18
N GLY A 70 1.20 -1.21 3.32
CA GLY A 70 1.00 -0.56 4.62
C GLY A 70 0.12 -1.36 5.58
N ALA A 71 -1.00 -1.90 5.07
CA ALA A 71 -1.90 -2.73 5.86
C ALA A 71 -1.28 -4.09 6.22
N CYS A 72 -0.56 -4.73 5.29
CA CYS A 72 0.16 -5.98 5.53
C CYS A 72 1.25 -5.81 6.59
N TYR A 73 2.07 -4.76 6.48
CA TYR A 73 3.17 -4.47 7.40
C TYR A 73 2.69 -4.23 8.84
N ASN A 74 1.48 -3.67 9.05
CA ASN A 74 0.94 -3.37 10.38
C ASN A 74 -0.13 -4.37 10.86
N ASN A 75 -0.31 -5.50 10.17
CA ASN A 75 -1.29 -6.53 10.52
C ASN A 75 -2.75 -6.05 10.56
N HIS A 76 -3.20 -5.29 9.56
CA HIS A 76 -4.58 -4.80 9.48
C HIS A 76 -5.40 -5.62 8.48
N LEU A 77 -5.73 -6.86 8.87
CA LEU A 77 -6.39 -7.84 8.01
C LEU A 77 -7.70 -7.35 7.38
N ASN A 78 -8.50 -6.59 8.12
CA ASN A 78 -9.73 -5.95 7.63
C ASN A 78 -9.47 -5.05 6.41
N ILE A 79 -8.41 -4.25 6.46
CA ILE A 79 -8.01 -3.38 5.35
C ILE A 79 -7.37 -4.20 4.22
N VAL A 80 -6.57 -5.23 4.54
CA VAL A 80 -6.01 -6.15 3.53
C VAL A 80 -7.12 -6.77 2.68
N LYS A 81 -8.16 -7.32 3.31
CA LYS A 81 -9.31 -7.91 2.61
C LYS A 81 -10.00 -6.89 1.71
N TYR A 82 -10.33 -5.73 2.27
CA TYR A 82 -11.00 -4.67 1.53
C TYR A 82 -10.19 -4.21 0.30
N LEU A 83 -8.89 -3.97 0.45
CA LEU A 83 -8.03 -3.54 -0.65
C LEU A 83 -7.94 -4.62 -1.75
N VAL A 84 -7.78 -5.90 -1.38
CA VAL A 84 -7.72 -7.01 -2.35
C VAL A 84 -9.05 -7.16 -3.11
N GLU A 85 -10.18 -7.04 -2.43
CA GLU A 85 -11.51 -7.03 -3.08
C GLU A 85 -11.68 -5.87 -4.09
N HIS A 86 -10.95 -4.78 -3.91
CA HIS A 86 -10.95 -3.61 -4.80
C HIS A 86 -9.81 -3.62 -5.82
N GLY A 87 -9.18 -4.78 -6.06
CA GLY A 87 -8.18 -4.95 -7.11
C GLY A 87 -6.77 -4.50 -6.74
N ALA A 88 -6.44 -4.47 -5.44
CA ALA A 88 -5.06 -4.23 -5.02
C ALA A 88 -4.12 -5.35 -5.51
N ASP A 89 -3.06 -4.96 -6.19
CA ASP A 89 -2.00 -5.85 -6.66
C ASP A 89 -1.04 -6.17 -5.51
N TYR A 90 -1.02 -7.45 -5.16
CA TYR A 90 -0.24 -8.02 -4.07
C TYR A 90 1.19 -8.39 -4.46
N PHE A 91 1.62 -8.09 -5.69
CA PHE A 91 2.99 -8.28 -6.21
C PHE A 91 3.77 -6.98 -6.47
N ILE A 92 3.16 -5.80 -6.31
CA ILE A 92 3.88 -4.52 -6.45
C ILE A 92 5.04 -4.44 -5.47
N ARG A 93 6.23 -4.08 -5.97
CA ARG A 93 7.44 -3.95 -5.15
C ARG A 93 7.68 -2.52 -4.72
N ASN A 94 7.95 -2.32 -3.43
CA ASN A 94 8.46 -1.04 -2.91
C ASN A 94 9.95 -0.86 -3.27
N GLN A 95 10.55 0.26 -2.84
CA GLN A 95 11.97 0.52 -3.07
C GLN A 95 12.90 -0.48 -2.34
N ALA A 96 12.41 -1.18 -1.31
CA ALA A 96 13.12 -2.29 -0.66
C ALA A 96 12.90 -3.65 -1.33
N HIS A 97 12.30 -3.68 -2.52
CA HIS A 97 11.96 -4.89 -3.27
C HIS A 97 10.95 -5.83 -2.58
N GLU A 98 10.28 -5.37 -1.53
CA GLU A 98 9.27 -6.12 -0.78
C GLU A 98 7.91 -6.03 -1.47
N THR A 99 7.17 -7.13 -1.48
CA THR A 99 5.78 -7.19 -1.93
C THR A 99 4.82 -7.14 -0.74
N PRO A 100 3.55 -6.76 -0.92
CA PRO A 100 2.57 -6.81 0.16
C PRO A 100 2.47 -8.18 0.85
N ILE A 101 2.54 -9.28 0.08
CA ILE A 101 2.56 -10.64 0.65
C ILE A 101 3.75 -10.82 1.59
N MET A 102 4.96 -10.45 1.16
CA MET A 102 6.18 -10.56 1.97
C MET A 102 6.04 -9.79 3.30
N ASN A 103 5.49 -8.57 3.28
CA ASN A 103 5.26 -7.80 4.51
C ASN A 103 4.21 -8.44 5.44
N GLY A 104 3.30 -9.25 4.89
CA GLY A 104 2.25 -9.96 5.64
C GLY A 104 2.61 -11.37 6.10
N GLU A 105 3.73 -11.95 5.64
CA GLU A 105 4.08 -13.38 5.87
C GLU A 105 4.22 -13.74 7.35
N GLN A 106 4.68 -12.79 8.18
CA GLN A 106 4.86 -12.98 9.62
C GLN A 106 3.54 -13.00 10.40
N TYR A 107 2.42 -12.61 9.77
CA TYR A 107 1.10 -12.55 10.39
C TYR A 107 0.23 -13.73 9.92
N PRO A 108 -0.10 -14.71 10.81
CA PRO A 108 -0.78 -15.94 10.42
C PRO A 108 -2.10 -15.73 9.66
N ASP A 109 -2.93 -14.77 10.08
CA ASP A 109 -4.23 -14.54 9.46
C ASP A 109 -4.12 -13.92 8.07
N ILE A 110 -3.17 -13.01 7.86
CA ILE A 110 -2.90 -12.40 6.55
C ILE A 110 -2.29 -13.43 5.61
N LYS A 111 -1.32 -14.21 6.10
CA LYS A 111 -0.72 -15.31 5.34
C LYS A 111 -1.78 -16.31 4.89
N LYS A 112 -2.66 -16.74 5.81
CA LYS A 112 -3.77 -17.64 5.51
C LYS A 112 -4.73 -17.05 4.49
N PHE A 113 -5.11 -15.78 4.64
CA PHE A 113 -5.97 -15.08 3.69
C PHE A 113 -5.39 -15.10 2.26
N PHE A 114 -4.11 -14.74 2.08
CA PHE A 114 -3.50 -14.79 0.75
C PHE A 114 -3.37 -16.21 0.20
N GLN A 115 -3.07 -17.21 1.03
CA GLN A 115 -3.03 -18.61 0.59
C GLN A 115 -4.39 -19.07 0.06
N GLU A 116 -5.47 -18.78 0.80
CA GLU A 116 -6.85 -19.08 0.37
C GLU A 116 -7.21 -18.32 -0.91
N TYR A 117 -6.90 -17.03 -0.96
CA TYR A 117 -7.20 -16.19 -2.12
C TYR A 117 -6.47 -16.67 -3.38
N LEU A 118 -5.20 -17.05 -3.28
CA LEU A 118 -4.42 -17.59 -4.40
C LEU A 118 -4.98 -18.94 -4.86
N ILE A 119 -5.35 -19.83 -3.95
CA ILE A 119 -5.97 -21.12 -4.34
C ILE A 119 -7.23 -20.87 -5.16
N LEU A 120 -8.11 -19.97 -4.70
CA LEU A 120 -9.36 -19.63 -5.39
C LEU A 120 -9.14 -18.91 -6.73
N SER A 121 -8.07 -18.11 -6.85
CA SER A 121 -7.78 -17.34 -8.07
C SER A 121 -7.21 -18.20 -9.21
N TYR A 122 -6.69 -19.39 -8.89
CA TYR A 122 -6.03 -20.30 -9.85
C TYR A 122 -6.70 -21.68 -9.96
N SER A 123 -7.86 -21.86 -9.34
CA SER A 123 -8.73 -23.05 -9.47
C SER A 123 -9.80 -22.85 -10.53
#